data_AF-A0A950SBF8-F1
#
_entry.id   AF-A0A950SBF8-F1
#
_cell.length_a   1.000
_cell.length_b   1.000
_cell.length_c   1.000
_cell.angle_alpha   90.00
_cell.angle_beta   90.00
_cell.angle_gamma   90.00
#
_symmetry.space_group_name_H-M   'P 1'
#
loop_
_entity.id
_entity.type
_entity.pdbx_description
1 polymer ?
#
loop_
_entity_poly.entity_id
_entity_poly.type
_entity_poly.pdbx_seq_one_letter_code
_entity_poly.pdbx_strand_id
1 'polypeptide(L)'
;MDSRSAAFFIIPLLFAVPARVERPLPRRIPAIVPGIVLTWLRDANATSDSRRFDGALAVAKFVAEVMPIGQQRNEFRRSILIYEDIGAVLGYAMRDRSGAYFNDDSLPGMHDRLSADYPGYDEYIAEFRVADAKGNVLYPTAETRRFLENLIRR
;
A
#
# COMPACT_ATOMS: atom_id res chain seq x y z
N MET A 1 -46.05 -41.14 -55.33
CA MET A 1 -46.40 -39.90 -54.60
C MET A 1 -45.57 -39.91 -53.35
N ASP A 2 -44.70 -38.93 -53.17
CA ASP A 2 -43.81 -38.86 -52.01
C ASP A 2 -43.79 -37.44 -51.44
N SER A 3 -43.70 -37.29 -50.12
CA SER A 3 -43.65 -35.98 -49.48
C SER A 3 -42.98 -35.98 -48.10
N ARG A 4 -41.82 -35.32 -48.09
CA ARG A 4 -41.34 -34.34 -47.08
C ARG A 4 -41.09 -34.79 -45.64
N SER A 5 -39.82 -34.61 -45.23
CA SER A 5 -39.30 -33.93 -44.02
C SER A 5 -38.06 -34.69 -43.50
N ALA A 6 -36.83 -34.16 -43.53
CA ALA A 6 -36.26 -32.93 -42.98
C ALA A 6 -35.72 -33.09 -41.54
N ALA A 7 -34.45 -33.53 -41.45
CA ALA A 7 -33.53 -33.53 -40.29
C ALA A 7 -32.16 -34.03 -40.80
N PHE A 8 -30.98 -33.64 -40.29
CA PHE A 8 -30.54 -32.47 -39.52
C PHE A 8 -29.05 -32.25 -39.87
N PHE A 9 -28.57 -31.00 -40.02
CA PHE A 9 -27.13 -30.69 -40.12
C PHE A 9 -26.69 -29.88 -38.90
N ILE A 10 -25.79 -30.45 -38.09
CA ILE A 10 -25.11 -29.71 -37.01
C ILE A 10 -23.74 -29.28 -37.56
N ILE A 11 -23.57 -27.97 -37.75
CA ILE A 11 -22.29 -27.35 -38.07
C ILE A 11 -21.60 -26.98 -36.76
N PRO A 12 -20.39 -27.46 -36.45
CA PRO A 12 -19.64 -26.96 -35.31
C PRO A 12 -19.14 -25.54 -35.61
N LEU A 13 -19.63 -24.56 -34.85
CA LEU A 13 -19.10 -23.19 -34.89
C LEU A 13 -17.63 -23.20 -34.46
N LEU A 14 -16.72 -22.82 -35.37
CA LEU A 14 -15.38 -22.39 -34.99
C LEU A 14 -15.51 -21.07 -34.22
N PHE A 15 -15.31 -21.11 -32.90
CA PHE A 15 -15.12 -19.90 -32.12
C PHE A 15 -13.78 -19.26 -32.48
N ALA A 16 -13.83 -18.19 -33.29
CA ALA A 16 -12.68 -17.32 -33.50
C ALA A 16 -12.37 -16.58 -32.18
N VAL A 17 -11.39 -17.07 -31.43
CA VAL A 17 -10.82 -16.35 -30.29
C VAL A 17 -10.09 -15.13 -30.86
N PRO A 18 -10.49 -13.88 -30.56
CA PRO A 18 -9.74 -12.72 -31.00
C PRO A 18 -8.38 -12.76 -30.30
N ALA A 19 -7.31 -12.74 -31.08
CA ALA A 19 -5.94 -12.77 -30.56
C ALA A 19 -5.78 -11.64 -29.53
N ARG A 20 -5.61 -12.01 -28.26
CA ARG A 20 -5.36 -11.08 -27.17
C ARG A 20 -4.08 -10.35 -27.53
N VAL A 21 -4.13 -9.01 -27.61
CA VAL A 21 -2.93 -8.22 -27.89
C VAL A 21 -2.02 -8.31 -26.66
N GLU A 22 -1.18 -9.33 -26.65
CA GLU A 22 -0.02 -9.44 -25.78
C GLU A 22 0.96 -8.34 -26.17
N ARG A 23 0.69 -7.11 -25.71
CA ARG A 23 1.77 -6.14 -25.57
C ARG A 23 2.73 -6.76 -24.56
N PRO A 24 3.96 -7.13 -24.95
CA PRO A 24 4.92 -7.63 -23.98
C PRO A 24 5.11 -6.54 -22.93
N LEU A 25 5.02 -6.91 -21.66
CA LEU A 25 5.33 -5.99 -20.55
C LEU A 25 6.68 -5.32 -20.85
N PRO A 26 6.83 -4.01 -20.60
CA PRO A 26 8.04 -3.29 -20.96
C PRO A 26 9.23 -3.98 -20.31
N ARG A 27 10.18 -4.47 -21.14
CA ARG A 27 11.31 -5.32 -20.71
C ARG A 27 12.18 -4.72 -19.61
N ARG A 28 12.05 -3.41 -19.37
CA ARG A 28 12.53 -2.70 -18.18
C ARG A 28 11.49 -1.65 -17.78
N ILE A 29 11.15 -1.60 -16.49
CA ILE A 29 10.48 -0.46 -15.90
C ILE A 29 11.50 0.69 -15.83
N PRO A 30 11.19 1.92 -16.31
CA PRO A 30 12.09 3.05 -16.15
C PRO A 30 12.39 3.32 -14.68
N ALA A 31 13.65 3.61 -14.34
CA ALA A 31 14.07 3.93 -12.97
C ALA A 31 13.33 5.13 -12.34
N ILE A 32 12.65 5.93 -13.17
CA ILE A 32 11.79 7.05 -12.77
C ILE A 32 10.48 6.57 -12.11
N VAL A 33 9.94 5.42 -12.50
CA VAL A 33 8.61 4.95 -12.05
C VAL A 33 8.54 4.71 -10.53
N PRO A 34 9.49 4.01 -9.88
CA PRO A 34 9.49 3.90 -8.42
C PRO A 34 9.45 5.26 -7.71
N GLY A 35 10.27 6.22 -8.15
CA GLY A 35 10.34 7.57 -7.57
C GLY A 35 9.04 8.38 -7.71
N ILE A 36 8.33 8.23 -8.85
CA ILE A 36 6.99 8.82 -9.02
C ILE A 36 6.00 8.24 -8.00
N VAL A 37 5.97 6.91 -7.82
CA VAL A 37 4.98 6.29 -6.92
C VAL A 37 5.27 6.60 -5.44
N LEU A 38 6.54 6.66 -5.03
CA LEU A 38 6.91 7.15 -3.69
C LEU A 38 6.50 8.62 -3.48
N THR A 39 6.53 9.45 -4.53
CA THR A 39 6.04 10.82 -4.47
C THR A 39 4.52 10.86 -4.24
N TRP A 40 3.74 10.05 -4.96
CA TRP A 40 2.29 9.94 -4.73
C TRP A 40 1.93 9.48 -3.31
N LEU A 41 2.68 8.51 -2.76
CA LEU A 41 2.53 8.07 -1.36
C LEU A 41 2.82 9.20 -0.36
N ARG A 42 3.89 9.97 -0.59
CA ARG A 42 4.25 11.13 0.23
C ARG A 42 3.17 12.22 0.18
N ASP A 43 2.71 12.57 -1.01
CA ASP A 43 1.70 13.63 -1.21
C ASP A 43 0.37 13.24 -0.55
N ALA A 44 -0.07 11.99 -0.72
CA ALA A 44 -1.28 11.46 -0.08
C ALA A 44 -1.16 11.40 1.46
N ASN A 45 0.02 11.06 2.00
CA ASN A 45 0.29 11.12 3.45
C ASN A 45 0.20 12.55 3.97
N ALA A 46 0.82 13.51 3.27
CA ALA A 46 0.84 14.92 3.64
C ALA A 46 -0.57 15.54 3.64
N THR A 47 -1.40 15.20 2.65
CA THR A 47 -2.81 15.64 2.62
C THR A 47 -3.75 14.81 3.50
N SER A 48 -3.23 13.75 4.14
CA SER A 48 -4.02 12.74 4.88
C SER A 48 -5.18 12.13 4.05
N ASP A 49 -4.98 11.96 2.74
CA ASP A 49 -5.97 11.35 1.84
C ASP A 49 -5.75 9.83 1.78
N SER A 50 -6.41 9.10 2.70
CA SER A 50 -6.28 7.64 2.82
C SER A 50 -6.64 6.91 1.52
N ARG A 51 -7.64 7.39 0.77
CA ARG A 51 -8.06 6.72 -0.47
C ARG A 51 -7.02 6.86 -1.59
N ARG A 52 -6.37 8.02 -1.72
CA ARG A 52 -5.22 8.18 -2.62
C ARG A 52 -4.02 7.38 -2.14
N PHE A 53 -3.80 7.33 -0.82
CA PHE A 53 -2.69 6.60 -0.22
C PHE A 53 -2.80 5.09 -0.51
N ASP A 54 -3.95 4.47 -0.26
CA ASP A 54 -4.22 3.06 -0.56
C ASP A 54 -4.02 2.74 -2.04
N GLY A 55 -4.52 3.61 -2.92
CA GLY A 55 -4.33 3.49 -4.37
C GLY A 55 -2.85 3.56 -4.79
N ALA A 56 -2.10 4.51 -4.25
CA ALA A 56 -0.67 4.65 -4.51
C ALA A 56 0.13 3.46 -3.94
N LEU A 57 -0.24 2.93 -2.77
CA LEU A 57 0.39 1.77 -2.14
C LEU A 57 0.15 0.49 -2.96
N ALA A 58 -1.06 0.29 -3.48
CA ALA A 58 -1.36 -0.81 -4.38
C ALA A 58 -0.54 -0.75 -5.67
N VAL A 59 -0.40 0.44 -6.27
CA VAL A 59 0.49 0.65 -7.43
C VAL A 59 1.95 0.40 -7.07
N ALA A 60 2.41 0.81 -5.89
CA ALA A 60 3.79 0.58 -5.45
C ALA A 60 4.11 -0.92 -5.35
N LYS A 61 3.21 -1.69 -4.72
CA LYS A 61 3.31 -3.15 -4.61
C LYS A 61 3.39 -3.80 -5.99
N PHE A 62 2.49 -3.44 -6.91
CA PHE A 62 2.52 -3.94 -8.29
C PHE A 62 3.85 -3.62 -9.00
N VAL A 63 4.34 -2.37 -8.92
CA VAL A 63 5.63 -1.98 -9.51
C VAL A 63 6.77 -2.81 -8.90
N ALA A 64 6.76 -3.06 -7.59
CA ALA A 64 7.75 -3.88 -6.92
C ALA A 64 7.65 -5.38 -7.26
N GLU A 65 6.51 -5.87 -7.76
CA GLU A 65 6.35 -7.23 -8.28
C GLU A 65 6.97 -7.39 -9.67
N VAL A 66 6.70 -6.45 -10.58
CA VAL A 66 7.17 -6.49 -11.97
C VAL A 66 8.60 -5.93 -12.18
N MET A 67 9.22 -5.35 -11.16
CA MET A 67 10.65 -4.99 -11.19
C MET A 67 11.56 -6.23 -11.25
N PRO A 68 12.65 -6.22 -12.05
CA PRO A 68 13.70 -7.25 -11.99
C PRO A 68 14.28 -7.41 -10.58
N ILE A 69 14.66 -8.64 -10.21
CA ILE A 69 15.36 -8.90 -8.95
C ILE A 69 16.71 -8.16 -8.96
N GLY A 70 16.98 -7.40 -7.92
CA GLY A 70 18.20 -6.60 -7.78
C GLY A 70 18.07 -5.56 -6.66
N GLN A 71 19.15 -4.81 -6.43
CA GLN A 71 19.25 -3.82 -5.36
C GLN A 71 18.10 -2.80 -5.38
N GLN A 72 17.83 -2.18 -6.53
CA GLN A 72 16.76 -1.17 -6.68
C GLN A 72 15.38 -1.70 -6.28
N ARG A 73 15.08 -2.97 -6.57
CA ARG A 73 13.83 -3.62 -6.17
C ARG A 73 13.77 -3.82 -4.66
N ASN A 74 14.88 -4.21 -4.04
CA ASN A 74 14.95 -4.43 -2.61
C ASN A 74 14.83 -3.11 -1.83
N GLU A 75 15.47 -2.05 -2.30
CA GLU A 75 15.34 -0.68 -1.75
C GLU A 75 13.88 -0.19 -1.85
N PHE A 76 13.27 -0.29 -3.03
CA PHE A 76 11.87 0.11 -3.21
C PHE A 76 10.90 -0.71 -2.34
N ARG A 77 11.14 -2.02 -2.18
CA ARG A 77 10.35 -2.88 -1.26
C ARG A 77 10.50 -2.47 0.20
N ARG A 78 11.69 -2.04 0.65
CA ARG A 78 11.88 -1.50 2.01
C ARG A 78 11.08 -0.21 2.21
N SER A 79 11.08 0.71 1.24
CA SER A 79 10.24 1.91 1.32
C SER A 79 8.75 1.57 1.37
N ILE A 80 8.29 0.53 0.65
CA ILE A 80 6.90 0.07 0.70
C ILE A 80 6.50 -0.41 2.10
N LEU A 81 7.35 -1.17 2.80
CA LEU A 81 7.05 -1.63 4.18
C LEU A 81 6.81 -0.43 5.12
N ILE A 82 7.68 0.58 5.08
CA ILE A 82 7.50 1.80 5.90
C ILE A 82 6.21 2.54 5.52
N TYR A 83 5.83 2.55 4.23
CA TYR A 83 4.56 3.11 3.79
C TYR A 83 3.34 2.24 4.16
N GLU A 84 3.47 0.92 4.36
CA GLU A 84 2.39 0.10 4.94
C GLU A 84 2.10 0.53 6.39
N ASP A 85 3.13 0.84 7.17
CA ASP A 85 2.99 1.32 8.55
C ASP A 85 2.38 2.72 8.62
N ILE A 86 2.84 3.64 7.77
CA ILE A 86 2.20 4.95 7.58
C ILE A 86 0.72 4.78 7.22
N GLY A 87 0.41 3.84 6.32
CA GLY A 87 -0.97 3.53 5.90
C GLY A 87 -1.84 3.01 7.03
N ALA A 88 -1.32 2.12 7.88
CA ALA A 88 -2.04 1.60 9.03
C ALA A 88 -2.34 2.71 10.07
N VAL A 89 -1.35 3.57 10.36
CA VAL A 89 -1.54 4.72 11.27
C VAL A 89 -2.50 5.76 10.68
N LEU A 90 -2.40 6.07 9.38
CA LEU A 90 -3.31 6.98 8.67
C LEU A 90 -4.74 6.43 8.59
N GLY A 91 -4.90 5.14 8.30
CA GLY A 91 -6.20 4.47 8.22
C GLY A 91 -6.90 4.42 9.57
N TYR A 92 -6.16 4.22 10.67
CA TYR A 92 -6.68 4.41 12.02
C TYR A 92 -7.08 5.87 12.26
N ALA A 93 -6.19 6.83 11.97
CA ALA A 93 -6.42 8.26 12.21
C ALA A 93 -7.66 8.82 11.49
N MET A 94 -8.04 8.26 10.35
CA MET A 94 -9.21 8.66 9.57
C MET A 94 -10.50 7.92 9.91
N ARG A 95 -10.42 6.79 10.63
CA ARG A 95 -11.57 5.95 10.99
C ARG A 95 -12.01 6.13 12.44
N ASP A 96 -11.07 6.31 13.35
CA ASP A 96 -11.37 6.42 14.78
C ASP A 96 -11.71 7.87 15.17
N ARG A 97 -12.70 8.03 16.05
CA ARG A 97 -13.09 9.35 16.60
C ARG A 97 -11.96 10.02 17.40
N SER A 98 -11.07 9.21 17.96
CA SER A 98 -9.90 9.61 18.74
C SER A 98 -8.60 9.51 17.92
N GLY A 99 -8.70 9.36 16.60
CA GLY A 99 -7.61 9.06 15.66
C GLY A 99 -6.40 10.02 15.64
N ALA A 100 -6.44 11.11 16.41
CA ALA A 100 -5.24 11.91 16.70
C ALA A 100 -4.19 11.14 17.52
N TYR A 101 -4.61 10.16 18.34
CA TYR A 101 -3.73 9.34 19.16
C TYR A 101 -4.13 7.87 19.14
N PHE A 102 -3.16 6.97 19.29
CA PHE A 102 -3.37 5.52 19.42
C PHE A 102 -2.62 4.94 20.61
N ASN A 103 -2.99 3.72 21.00
CA ASN A 103 -2.18 2.83 21.83
C ASN A 103 -2.35 1.39 21.31
N ASP A 104 -1.71 0.40 21.92
CA ASP A 104 -1.83 -1.00 21.50
C ASP A 104 -3.18 -1.66 21.87
N ASP A 105 -4.11 -0.93 22.50
CA ASP A 105 -5.52 -1.36 22.58
C ASP A 105 -6.31 -0.88 21.35
N SER A 106 -6.12 0.37 20.93
CA SER A 106 -6.89 1.00 19.84
C SER A 106 -6.32 0.72 18.45
N LEU A 107 -5.01 0.48 18.34
CA LEU A 107 -4.32 0.06 17.13
C LEU A 107 -3.35 -1.10 17.47
N PRO A 108 -3.85 -2.34 17.58
CA PRO A 108 -3.15 -3.43 18.26
C PRO A 108 -1.73 -3.74 17.78
N GLY A 109 -0.79 -3.72 18.74
CA GLY A 109 0.63 -4.04 18.53
C GLY A 109 1.38 -3.06 17.63
N MET A 110 0.83 -1.87 17.36
CA MET A 110 1.49 -0.88 16.52
C MET A 110 2.73 -0.30 17.20
N HIS A 111 2.64 0.15 18.45
CA HIS A 111 3.78 0.77 19.11
C HIS A 111 4.89 -0.26 19.34
N ASP A 112 4.57 -1.44 19.87
CA ASP A 112 5.54 -2.52 20.08
C ASP A 112 6.28 -2.89 18.79
N ARG A 113 5.57 -2.97 17.66
CA ARG A 113 6.17 -3.25 16.35
C ARG A 113 7.06 -2.11 15.86
N LEU A 114 6.60 -0.86 15.99
CA LEU A 114 7.39 0.31 15.58
C LEU A 114 8.67 0.47 16.42
N SER A 115 8.60 0.20 17.72
CA SER A 115 9.75 0.11 18.64
C SER A 115 10.77 -0.95 18.19
N ALA A 116 10.29 -2.16 17.87
CA ALA A 116 11.12 -3.28 17.46
C ALA A 116 11.77 -3.10 16.07
N ASP A 117 11.00 -2.59 15.09
CA ASP A 117 11.44 -2.51 13.69
C ASP A 117 12.26 -1.24 13.38
N TYR A 118 12.08 -0.16 14.15
CA TYR A 118 12.68 1.16 13.86
C TYR A 118 13.46 1.76 15.05
N PRO A 119 14.80 1.55 15.11
CA PRO A 119 15.66 2.14 16.12
C PRO A 119 15.52 3.67 16.19
N GLY A 120 15.37 4.21 17.41
CA GLY A 120 15.11 5.62 17.64
C GLY A 120 13.63 6.01 17.72
N TYR A 121 12.69 5.07 17.50
CA TYR A 121 11.25 5.37 17.57
C TYR A 121 10.80 5.67 19.01
N ASP A 122 11.21 4.86 19.99
CA ASP A 122 10.82 5.05 21.39
C ASP A 122 11.36 6.37 21.96
N GLU A 123 12.63 6.68 21.70
CA GLU A 123 13.23 7.95 22.11
C GLU A 123 12.53 9.15 21.46
N TYR A 124 12.17 9.05 20.18
CA TYR A 124 11.44 10.09 19.46
C TYR A 124 10.02 10.28 20.00
N ILE A 125 9.24 9.21 20.13
CA ILE A 125 7.81 9.31 20.46
C ILE A 125 7.59 9.62 21.95
N ALA A 126 8.58 9.35 22.81
CA ALA A 126 8.57 9.73 24.22
C ALA A 126 8.44 11.26 24.45
N GLU A 127 8.87 12.09 23.50
CA GLU A 127 8.72 13.56 23.56
C GLU A 127 7.27 14.03 23.32
N PHE A 128 6.45 13.20 22.65
CA PHE A 128 5.11 13.59 22.16
C PHE A 128 3.96 12.79 22.78
N ARG A 129 4.25 11.65 23.43
CA ARG A 129 3.22 10.83 24.08
C ARG A 129 2.51 11.57 25.21
N VAL A 130 1.22 11.31 25.38
CA VAL A 130 0.40 11.86 26.47
C VAL A 130 -0.17 10.73 27.33
N ALA A 131 -0.63 11.04 28.54
CA ALA A 131 -1.39 10.12 29.36
C ALA A 131 -2.88 10.52 29.33
N ASP A 132 -3.78 9.54 29.19
CA ASP A 132 -5.21 9.76 29.35
C ASP A 132 -5.62 9.90 30.83
N ALA A 133 -6.90 10.19 31.09
CA ALA A 133 -7.44 10.33 32.45
C ALA A 133 -7.44 9.02 33.28
N LYS A 134 -7.10 7.88 32.67
CA LYS A 134 -6.92 6.56 33.32
C LYS A 134 -5.45 6.19 33.49
N GLY A 135 -4.52 7.01 32.99
CA GLY A 135 -3.08 6.74 33.01
C GLY A 135 -2.56 5.93 31.82
N ASN A 136 -3.39 5.67 30.80
CA ASN A 136 -2.94 4.97 29.59
C ASN A 136 -2.04 5.89 28.76
N VAL A 137 -0.91 5.38 28.29
CA VAL A 137 -0.05 6.10 27.35
C VAL A 137 -0.70 6.11 25.97
N LEU A 138 -0.74 7.29 25.36
CA LEU A 138 -1.28 7.53 24.02
C LEU A 138 -0.20 8.18 23.14
N TYR A 139 0.02 7.60 21.97
CA TYR A 139 1.02 8.01 20.98
C TYR A 139 0.35 8.79 19.85
N PRO A 140 0.81 10.00 19.50
CA PRO A 140 0.14 10.80 18.47
C PRO A 140 0.43 10.28 17.06
N THR A 141 -0.61 10.22 16.23
CA THR A 141 -0.56 9.61 14.88
C THR A 141 0.17 10.48 13.86
N ALA A 142 0.19 11.81 14.04
CA ALA A 142 0.86 12.73 13.12
C ALA A 142 2.39 12.63 13.25
N GLU A 143 2.91 12.69 14.48
CA GLU A 143 4.33 12.56 14.81
C GLU A 143 4.86 11.18 14.44
N THR A 144 4.07 10.12 14.70
CA THR A 144 4.40 8.75 14.28
C THR A 144 4.58 8.65 12.76
N ARG A 145 3.63 9.17 11.97
CA ARG A 145 3.77 9.22 10.50
C ARG A 145 4.97 10.07 10.06
N ARG A 146 5.27 11.16 10.77
CA ARG A 146 6.39 12.06 10.50
C ARG A 146 7.74 11.38 10.72
N PHE A 147 7.88 10.58 11.78
CA PHE A 147 9.05 9.75 12.03
C PHE A 147 9.28 8.76 10.88
N LEU A 148 8.24 7.99 10.53
CA LEU A 148 8.30 7.01 9.44
C LEU A 148 8.64 7.66 8.09
N GLU A 149 8.06 8.82 7.78
CA GLU A 149 8.40 9.56 6.55
C GLU A 149 9.87 10.03 6.55
N ASN A 150 10.41 10.42 7.70
CA ASN A 150 11.82 10.81 7.82
C ASN A 150 12.78 9.64 7.60
N LEU A 151 12.38 8.38 7.90
CA LEU A 151 13.19 7.20 7.57
C LEU A 151 13.35 6.99 6.06
N ILE A 152 12.33 7.35 5.27
CA ILE A 152 12.30 7.22 3.80
C ILE A 152 13.11 8.34 3.11
N ARG A 153 13.42 9.42 3.82
CA ARG A 153 14.14 10.60 3.29
C ARG A 153 15.67 10.57 3.53
N ARG A 154 16.18 9.57 4.25
CA ARG A 154 17.61 9.38 4.58
C ARG A 154 18.31 8.53 3.52
#